data_AF-A0A9X3YY11-F1
#
_entry.id   AF-A0A9X3YY11-F1
#
_cell.length_a   1.000
_cell.length_b   1.000
_cell.length_c   1.000
_cell.angle_alpha   90.00
_cell.angle_beta   90.00
_cell.angle_gamma   90.00
#
_symmetry.space_group_name_H-M   'P 1'
#
loop_
_entity.id
_entity.type
_entity.pdbx_description
1 polymer ?
#
loop_
_entity_poly.entity_id
_entity_poly.type
_entity_poly.pdbx_seq_one_letter_code
_entity_poly.pdbx_strand_id
1 'polypeptide(L)'
;MLDKIKFGTENQTVYIGILKTKLGADIVVETTRKVLGLDATGPLPPTISPEVVSSIISELKKVPPKKFRKPTDTGPQRMTGRELLDLADLSKELPTGLDPDLLSVITRLRRLHLVQDTVSKSLIDRPIAVNGCSPIQVNHLIEVLGSSSEAAKALGVTIKTLEGWGDYLPESHESRAQLVTAGAVRARLPA
;
A
#
# COMPACT_ATOMS: atom_id res chain seq x y z
N MET A 1 15.63 6.51 16.57
CA MET A 1 16.42 7.15 17.64
C MET A 1 16.81 8.60 17.33
N LEU A 2 17.21 8.94 16.09
CA LEU A 2 17.53 10.32 15.70
C LEU A 2 16.31 11.28 15.61
N ASP A 3 15.09 10.75 15.41
CA ASP A 3 13.90 11.57 15.10
C ASP A 3 13.37 12.40 16.29
N LYS A 4 13.98 12.24 17.47
CA LYS A 4 13.67 13.00 18.69
C LYS A 4 14.76 13.99 19.09
N ILE A 5 15.79 14.16 18.26
CA ILE A 5 16.96 15.00 18.57
C ILE A 5 16.88 16.30 17.78
N LYS A 6 16.97 17.43 18.47
CA LYS A 6 17.05 18.75 17.86
C LYS A 6 18.51 19.12 17.59
N PHE A 7 18.86 19.26 16.31
CA PHE A 7 20.21 19.61 15.88
C PHE A 7 20.30 21.10 15.60
N GLY A 8 20.75 21.88 16.60
CA GLY A 8 21.03 23.30 16.44
C GLY A 8 19.83 24.09 15.90
N THR A 9 20.02 24.77 14.76
CA THR A 9 18.96 25.51 14.08
C THR A 9 18.05 24.60 13.25
N GLU A 10 16.88 25.11 12.88
CA GLU A 10 15.92 24.37 12.04
C GLU A 10 16.54 23.94 10.70
N ASN A 11 17.29 24.84 10.05
CA ASN A 11 18.01 24.55 8.81
C ASN A 11 19.05 23.44 8.96
N GLN A 12 19.77 23.42 10.09
CA GLN A 12 20.75 22.37 10.39
C GLN A 12 20.08 21.01 10.65
N THR A 13 18.93 21.01 11.33
CA THR A 13 18.13 19.80 11.55
C THR A 13 17.63 19.22 10.23
N VAL A 14 17.10 20.06 9.33
CA VAL A 14 16.67 19.64 7.99
C VAL A 14 17.86 19.08 7.19
N TYR A 15 19.01 19.75 7.23
CA TYR A 15 20.19 19.32 6.50
C TYR A 15 20.75 17.98 7.00
N ILE A 16 20.74 17.75 8.31
CA ILE A 16 21.07 16.43 8.89
C ILE A 16 20.04 15.37 8.47
N GLY A 17 18.76 15.72 8.34
CA GLY A 17 17.75 14.86 7.75
C GLY A 17 18.10 14.42 6.32
N ILE A 18 18.59 15.34 5.49
CA ILE A 18 19.06 15.04 4.12
C ILE A 18 20.33 14.17 4.15
N LEU A 19 21.26 14.43 5.06
CA LEU A 19 22.47 13.59 5.20
C LEU A 19 22.13 12.19 5.70
N LYS A 20 21.14 12.05 6.59
CA LYS A 20 20.60 10.77 7.07
C LYS A 20 20.07 9.93 5.92
N THR A 21 19.36 10.53 4.95
CA THR A 21 18.86 9.77 3.79
C THR A 21 19.97 9.38 2.82
N LYS A 22 21.02 10.20 2.68
CA LYS A 22 22.15 9.94 1.76
C LYS A 22 23.20 8.97 2.32
N LEU A 23 23.50 9.05 3.61
CA LEU A 23 24.57 8.27 4.27
C LEU A 23 24.03 7.09 5.08
N GLY A 24 22.77 7.15 5.50
CA GLY A 24 22.16 6.21 6.44
C GLY A 24 22.23 6.72 7.88
N ALA A 25 21.26 6.30 8.69
CA ALA A 25 21.11 6.76 10.07
C ALA A 25 22.31 6.39 10.97
N ASP A 26 22.90 5.22 10.76
CA ASP A 26 24.00 4.71 11.60
C ASP A 26 25.25 5.58 11.48
N ILE A 27 25.60 6.00 10.26
CA ILE A 27 26.76 6.87 9.99
C ILE A 27 26.55 8.24 10.66
N VAL A 28 25.33 8.77 10.59
CA VAL A 28 24.99 10.04 11.25
C VAL A 28 25.10 9.92 12.77
N VAL A 29 24.62 8.83 13.36
CA VAL A 29 24.74 8.56 14.80
C VAL A 29 26.21 8.41 15.21
N GLU A 30 26.98 7.60 14.49
CA GLU A 30 28.40 7.35 14.79
C GLU A 30 29.23 8.64 14.70
N THR A 31 29.03 9.43 13.64
CA THR A 31 29.71 10.72 13.47
C THR A 31 29.31 11.72 14.56
N THR A 32 28.03 11.76 14.91
CA THR A 32 27.52 12.61 16.00
C THR A 32 28.15 12.21 17.35
N ARG A 33 28.25 10.92 17.64
CA ARG A 33 28.90 10.40 18.85
C ARG A 33 30.40 10.74 18.88
N LYS A 34 31.09 10.56 17.76
CA LYS A 34 32.52 10.86 17.63
C LYS A 34 32.81 12.34 17.90
N VAL A 35 32.01 13.24 17.35
CA VAL A 35 32.18 14.69 17.56
C VAL A 35 31.81 15.11 18.98
N LEU A 36 30.84 14.45 19.59
CA LEU A 36 30.44 14.70 20.98
C LEU A 36 31.35 14.01 22.02
N GLY A 37 32.31 13.17 21.60
CA GLY A 37 33.16 12.40 22.50
C GLY A 37 32.40 11.38 23.36
N LEU A 38 31.26 10.88 22.87
CA LEU A 38 30.42 9.93 23.60
C LEU A 38 30.82 8.49 23.31
N ASP A 39 30.73 7.63 24.33
CA ASP A 39 30.94 6.19 24.19
C ASP A 39 30.00 5.58 23.13
N ALA A 40 30.48 4.53 22.44
CA ALA A 40 29.83 3.94 21.28
C ALA A 40 28.38 3.48 21.51
N THR A 41 27.97 3.26 22.75
CA THR A 41 26.65 2.76 23.15
C THR A 41 25.80 3.77 23.93
N GLY A 42 26.31 4.97 24.21
CA GLY A 42 25.59 5.99 24.97
C GLY A 42 24.38 6.59 24.23
N PRO A 43 23.32 7.00 24.96
CA PRO A 43 22.23 7.77 24.38
C PRO A 43 22.74 9.14 23.93
N LEU A 44 22.31 9.57 22.74
CA LEU A 44 22.61 10.93 22.26
C LEU A 44 21.82 11.97 23.06
N PRO A 45 22.40 13.15 23.34
CA PRO A 45 21.68 14.23 23.99
C PRO A 45 20.50 14.69 23.10
N PRO A 46 19.37 15.08 23.70
CA PRO A 46 18.16 15.46 22.97
C PRO A 46 18.31 16.79 22.20
N THR A 47 19.25 17.64 22.60
CA THR A 47 19.54 18.92 21.94
C THR A 47 21.04 19.07 21.77
N ILE A 48 21.48 19.40 20.56
CA ILE A 48 22.90 19.63 20.22
C ILE A 48 23.07 21.08 19.78
N SER A 49 24.10 21.76 20.28
CA SER A 49 24.35 23.17 20.00
C SER A 49 24.76 23.40 18.53
N PRO A 50 24.39 24.55 17.93
CA PRO A 50 24.61 24.80 16.50
C PRO A 50 26.09 24.81 16.07
N GLU A 51 27.00 25.16 16.99
CA GLU A 51 28.46 25.12 16.78
C GLU A 51 28.96 23.68 16.61
N VAL A 52 28.47 22.78 17.46
CA VAL A 52 28.79 21.35 17.40
C VAL A 52 28.16 20.71 16.17
N VAL A 53 26.93 21.10 15.83
CA VAL A 53 26.25 20.61 14.62
C VAL A 53 27.00 20.99 13.34
N SER A 54 27.61 22.17 13.30
CA SER A 54 28.43 22.59 12.15
C SER A 54 29.66 21.68 11.98
N SER A 55 30.26 21.25 13.08
CA SER A 55 31.37 20.28 13.08
C SER A 55 30.91 18.89 12.63
N ILE A 56 29.74 18.43 13.10
CA ILE A 56 29.12 17.16 12.66
C ILE A 56 28.87 17.18 11.15
N ILE A 57 28.29 18.27 10.62
CA ILE A 57 28.03 18.41 9.19
C ILE A 57 29.33 18.40 8.38
N SER A 58 30.39 19.04 8.88
CA SER A 58 31.71 19.05 8.24
C SER A 58 32.30 17.63 8.13
N GLU A 59 32.24 16.85 9.20
CA GLU A 59 32.68 15.46 9.20
C GLU A 59 31.82 14.57 8.29
N LEU A 60 30.49 14.74 8.31
CA LEU A 60 29.57 14.00 7.44
C LEU A 60 29.78 14.29 5.95
N LYS A 61 30.22 15.51 5.59
CA LYS A 61 30.58 15.85 4.19
C LYS A 61 31.85 15.15 3.71
N LYS A 62 32.75 14.76 4.62
CA LYS A 62 33.97 14.01 4.29
C LYS A 62 33.68 12.53 4.08
N VAL A 63 32.59 12.01 4.65
CA VAL A 63 32.17 10.64 4.42
C VAL A 63 31.73 10.53 2.96
N PRO A 64 32.39 9.69 2.14
CA PRO A 64 31.93 9.49 0.77
C PRO A 64 30.47 9.04 0.84
N PRO A 65 29.58 9.60 -0.01
CA PRO A 65 28.21 9.12 -0.05
C PRO A 65 28.26 7.62 -0.16
N LYS A 66 27.44 6.92 0.65
CA LYS A 66 27.30 5.47 0.52
C LYS A 66 27.05 5.28 -0.96
N LYS A 67 28.04 4.73 -1.69
CA LYS A 67 27.83 4.35 -3.08
C LYS A 67 26.60 3.46 -2.93
N PHE A 68 25.47 3.86 -3.52
CA PHE A 68 24.42 2.90 -3.78
C PHE A 68 25.19 1.73 -4.36
N ARG A 69 25.29 0.64 -3.59
CA ARG A 69 25.88 -0.56 -4.13
C ARG A 69 25.04 -0.77 -5.36
N LYS A 70 25.64 -0.61 -6.55
CA LYS A 70 25.09 -1.25 -7.73
C LYS A 70 24.77 -2.66 -7.24
N PRO A 71 23.53 -3.14 -7.42
CA PRO A 71 23.20 -4.49 -6.99
C PRO A 71 24.34 -5.37 -7.47
N THR A 72 24.91 -6.11 -6.52
CA THR A 72 26.08 -6.96 -6.72
C THR A 72 25.93 -7.67 -8.06
N ASP A 73 26.99 -7.76 -8.85
CA ASP A 73 27.07 -8.51 -10.12
C ASP A 73 26.79 -10.01 -9.92
N THR A 74 25.61 -10.38 -9.43
CA THR A 74 24.85 -11.49 -9.99
C THR A 74 24.20 -10.87 -11.21
N GLY A 75 24.72 -11.17 -12.41
CA GLY A 75 24.28 -10.52 -13.65
C GLY A 75 22.76 -10.34 -13.72
N PRO A 76 22.26 -9.25 -14.31
CA PRO A 76 20.86 -8.86 -14.21
C PRO A 76 19.99 -10.07 -14.58
N GLN A 77 19.38 -10.69 -13.56
CA GLN A 77 18.46 -11.80 -13.77
C GLN A 77 17.19 -11.20 -14.35
N ARG A 78 17.25 -10.92 -15.65
CA ARG A 78 16.15 -10.38 -16.43
C ARG A 78 15.13 -11.48 -16.55
N MET A 79 14.11 -11.41 -15.72
CA MET A 79 12.91 -12.21 -15.88
C MET A 79 11.96 -11.49 -16.83
N THR A 80 11.44 -12.23 -17.78
CA THR A 80 10.31 -11.83 -18.60
C THR A 80 9.04 -11.73 -17.74
N GLY A 81 8.07 -10.94 -18.19
CA GLY A 81 6.78 -10.83 -17.49
C GLY A 81 6.08 -12.18 -17.30
N ARG A 82 6.30 -13.13 -18.22
CA ARG A 82 5.76 -14.49 -18.12
C ARG A 82 6.40 -15.30 -17.00
N GLU A 83 7.72 -15.21 -16.85
CA GLU A 83 8.44 -15.88 -15.76
C GLU A 83 8.06 -15.32 -14.38
N LEU A 84 7.80 -14.02 -14.29
CA LEU A 84 7.28 -13.39 -13.07
C LEU A 84 5.89 -13.90 -12.69
N LEU A 85 4.99 -14.03 -13.67
CA LEU A 85 3.64 -14.56 -13.46
C LEU A 85 3.67 -16.04 -13.07
N ASP A 86 4.55 -16.81 -13.71
CA ASP A 86 4.79 -18.21 -13.39
C ASP A 86 5.29 -18.40 -11.94
N LEU A 87 6.16 -17.51 -11.45
CA LEU A 87 6.63 -17.53 -10.05
C LEU A 87 5.62 -16.93 -9.07
N ALA A 88 4.67 -16.13 -9.56
CA ALA A 88 3.55 -15.63 -8.78
C ALA A 88 2.47 -16.70 -8.55
N ASP A 89 2.56 -17.84 -9.24
CA ASP A 89 1.81 -19.03 -8.88
C ASP A 89 2.30 -19.58 -7.53
N LEU A 90 1.37 -19.84 -6.61
CA LEU A 90 1.65 -20.35 -5.27
C LEU A 90 2.14 -21.79 -5.28
N SER A 91 1.96 -22.51 -6.40
CA SER A 91 2.41 -23.89 -6.58
C SER A 91 3.92 -24.03 -6.81
N LYS A 92 4.62 -22.96 -7.17
CA LYS A 92 6.07 -23.00 -7.45
C LYS A 92 6.90 -22.53 -6.27
N GLU A 93 8.02 -23.21 -6.02
CA GLU A 93 9.02 -22.75 -5.05
C GLU A 93 9.78 -21.52 -5.59
N LEU A 94 10.13 -20.59 -4.69
CA LEU A 94 10.92 -19.42 -5.07
C LEU A 94 12.40 -19.81 -5.20
N PRO A 95 13.07 -19.43 -6.30
CA PRO A 95 14.51 -19.64 -6.45
C PRO A 95 15.30 -19.01 -5.29
N THR A 96 16.21 -19.76 -4.70
CA THR A 96 17.17 -19.24 -3.72
C THR A 96 18.21 -18.39 -4.44
N GLY A 97 18.33 -17.11 -4.06
CA GLY A 97 19.28 -16.16 -4.68
C GLY A 97 18.63 -15.06 -5.53
N LEU A 98 17.30 -14.92 -5.47
CA LEU A 98 16.62 -13.77 -6.09
C LEU A 98 17.07 -12.44 -5.47
N ASP A 99 17.18 -11.43 -6.33
CA ASP A 99 17.35 -10.04 -5.92
C ASP A 99 16.21 -9.64 -4.94
N PRO A 100 16.50 -8.97 -3.81
CA PRO A 100 15.47 -8.47 -2.89
C PRO A 100 14.36 -7.66 -3.57
N ASP A 101 14.66 -6.89 -4.62
CA ASP A 101 13.64 -6.13 -5.36
C ASP A 101 12.72 -7.06 -6.16
N LEU A 102 13.30 -8.09 -6.78
CA LEU A 102 12.57 -9.12 -7.54
C LEU A 102 11.68 -9.95 -6.61
N LEU A 103 12.19 -10.30 -5.42
CA LEU A 103 11.45 -11.02 -4.39
C LEU A 103 10.28 -10.19 -3.85
N SER A 104 10.46 -8.87 -3.70
CA SER A 104 9.38 -7.93 -3.33
C SER A 104 8.27 -7.91 -4.39
N VAL A 105 8.64 -7.84 -5.68
CA VAL A 105 7.68 -7.88 -6.80
C VAL A 105 6.91 -9.20 -6.84
N ILE A 106 7.61 -10.34 -6.78
CA ILE A 106 6.95 -11.66 -6.80
C ILE A 106 6.03 -11.83 -5.59
N THR A 107 6.44 -11.38 -4.41
CA THR A 107 5.59 -11.42 -3.20
C THR A 107 4.31 -10.62 -3.37
N ARG A 108 4.39 -9.43 -3.98
CA ARG A 108 3.20 -8.61 -4.29
C ARG A 108 2.30 -9.29 -5.32
N LEU A 109 2.87 -9.88 -6.36
CA LEU A 109 2.12 -10.63 -7.37
C LEU A 109 1.42 -11.85 -6.76
N ARG A 110 2.08 -12.62 -5.89
CA ARG A 110 1.45 -13.73 -5.15
C ARG A 110 0.27 -13.28 -4.30
N ARG A 111 0.41 -12.15 -3.61
CA ARG A 111 -0.70 -11.56 -2.82
C ARG A 111 -1.85 -11.14 -3.71
N LEU A 112 -1.57 -10.51 -4.85
CA LEU A 112 -2.59 -10.14 -5.84
C LEU A 112 -3.30 -11.38 -6.38
N HIS A 113 -2.57 -12.44 -6.72
CA HIS A 113 -3.17 -13.71 -7.13
C HIS A 113 -4.05 -14.31 -6.03
N LEU A 114 -3.62 -14.29 -4.77
CA LEU A 114 -4.42 -14.80 -3.67
C LEU A 114 -5.69 -13.96 -3.43
N VAL A 115 -5.60 -12.64 -3.57
CA VAL A 115 -6.77 -11.75 -3.55
C VAL A 115 -7.67 -12.03 -4.74
N GLN A 116 -7.11 -12.22 -5.93
CA GLN A 116 -7.88 -12.56 -7.12
C GLN A 116 -8.56 -13.92 -6.96
N ASP A 117 -7.89 -14.93 -6.43
CA ASP A 117 -8.46 -16.24 -6.15
C ASP A 117 -9.57 -16.19 -5.10
N THR A 118 -9.39 -15.42 -4.03
CA THR A 118 -10.42 -15.26 -3.00
C THR A 118 -11.62 -14.46 -3.50
N VAL A 119 -11.37 -13.40 -4.29
CA VAL A 119 -12.42 -12.63 -4.96
C VAL A 119 -13.12 -13.50 -6.00
N SER A 120 -12.39 -14.19 -6.88
CA SER A 120 -12.93 -15.09 -7.89
C SER A 120 -13.69 -16.25 -7.28
N LYS A 121 -13.19 -16.91 -6.22
CA LYS A 121 -13.95 -17.96 -5.50
C LYS A 121 -15.18 -17.41 -4.79
N SER A 122 -15.12 -16.20 -4.26
CA SER A 122 -16.29 -15.47 -3.73
C SER A 122 -17.29 -15.05 -4.83
N LEU A 123 -16.82 -14.95 -6.08
CA LEU A 123 -17.62 -14.59 -7.26
C LEU A 123 -18.12 -15.80 -8.06
N ILE A 124 -17.52 -16.99 -7.94
CA ILE A 124 -17.91 -18.21 -8.68
C ILE A 124 -19.31 -18.68 -8.27
N ASP A 125 -19.72 -18.43 -7.02
CA ASP A 125 -21.08 -18.70 -6.55
C ASP A 125 -22.02 -17.48 -6.67
N ARG A 126 -21.57 -16.37 -7.26
CA ARG A 126 -22.42 -15.18 -7.46
C ARG A 126 -22.86 -15.09 -8.92
N PRO A 127 -24.17 -14.90 -9.18
CA PRO A 127 -24.66 -14.73 -10.54
C PRO A 127 -23.92 -13.58 -11.22
N ILE A 128 -23.43 -13.86 -12.44
CA ILE A 128 -22.85 -12.87 -13.36
C ILE A 128 -23.78 -11.66 -13.38
N ALA A 129 -23.23 -10.45 -13.18
CA ALA A 129 -24.00 -9.23 -13.09
C ALA A 129 -25.02 -9.12 -14.23
N VAL A 130 -26.30 -9.33 -13.90
CA VAL A 130 -27.35 -9.63 -14.90
C VAL A 130 -27.66 -8.42 -15.79
N ASN A 131 -27.37 -7.21 -15.31
CA ASN A 131 -27.92 -6.01 -15.94
C ASN A 131 -27.03 -5.31 -16.96
N GLY A 132 -25.76 -5.68 -17.16
CA GLY A 132 -24.97 -5.26 -18.33
C GLY A 132 -25.05 -3.77 -18.75
N CYS A 133 -25.12 -2.83 -17.79
CA CYS A 133 -25.35 -1.38 -17.97
C CYS A 133 -26.82 -0.91 -18.16
N SER A 134 -27.81 -1.75 -17.86
CA SER A 134 -29.24 -1.43 -17.79
C SER A 134 -29.65 -1.03 -16.35
N PRO A 135 -30.77 -0.31 -16.16
CA PRO A 135 -31.29 0.02 -14.83
C PRO A 135 -31.49 -1.24 -13.97
N ILE A 136 -31.15 -1.15 -12.69
CA ILE A 136 -31.25 -2.30 -11.78
C ILE A 136 -32.72 -2.58 -11.46
N GLN A 137 -33.20 -3.79 -11.74
CA GLN A 137 -34.55 -4.20 -11.35
C GLN A 137 -34.64 -4.42 -9.83
N VAL A 138 -35.71 -3.93 -9.21
CA VAL A 138 -35.95 -4.06 -7.77
C VAL A 138 -36.16 -5.53 -7.39
N ASN A 139 -36.92 -6.28 -8.19
CA ASN A 139 -37.15 -7.72 -7.97
C ASN A 139 -35.84 -8.52 -7.97
N HIS A 140 -34.94 -8.21 -8.89
CA HIS A 140 -33.65 -8.89 -8.96
C HIS A 140 -32.75 -8.56 -7.76
N LEU A 141 -32.78 -7.31 -7.29
CA LEU A 141 -32.09 -6.94 -6.05
C LEU A 141 -32.64 -7.71 -4.84
N ILE A 142 -33.97 -7.90 -4.78
CA ILE A 142 -34.64 -8.68 -3.74
C ILE A 142 -34.22 -10.16 -3.82
N GLU A 143 -34.13 -10.74 -5.02
CA GLU A 143 -33.66 -12.12 -5.21
C GLU A 143 -32.22 -12.31 -4.72
N VAL A 144 -31.32 -11.37 -5.07
CA VAL A 144 -29.91 -11.42 -4.65
C VAL A 144 -29.75 -11.24 -3.13
N LEU A 145 -30.62 -10.43 -2.51
CA LEU A 145 -30.58 -10.14 -1.08
C LEU A 145 -31.58 -10.99 -0.26
N GLY A 146 -32.24 -11.98 -0.88
CA GLY A 146 -33.17 -12.91 -0.23
C GLY A 146 -34.53 -12.34 0.20
N SER A 147 -34.68 -11.04 0.49
CA SER A 147 -35.98 -10.45 0.86
C SER A 147 -36.07 -8.93 0.67
N SER A 148 -37.30 -8.42 0.56
CA SER A 148 -37.57 -6.97 0.49
C SER A 148 -37.12 -6.22 1.75
N SER A 149 -37.14 -6.87 2.91
CA SER A 149 -36.66 -6.30 4.17
C SER A 149 -35.14 -6.11 4.16
N GLU A 150 -34.41 -7.12 3.70
CA GLU A 150 -32.96 -7.07 3.57
C GLU A 150 -32.52 -6.07 2.49
N ALA A 151 -33.23 -6.01 1.36
CA ALA A 151 -32.99 -5.00 0.32
C ALA A 151 -33.19 -3.57 0.82
N ALA A 152 -34.29 -3.29 1.52
CA ALA A 152 -34.56 -1.98 2.08
C ALA A 152 -33.50 -1.57 3.12
N LYS A 153 -33.12 -2.50 4.00
CA LYS A 153 -32.06 -2.29 5.00
C LYS A 153 -30.70 -2.02 4.36
N ALA A 154 -30.32 -2.78 3.33
CA ALA A 154 -29.05 -2.61 2.62
C ALA A 154 -28.95 -1.23 1.95
N LEU A 155 -30.06 -0.75 1.40
CA LEU A 155 -30.15 0.56 0.77
C LEU A 155 -30.38 1.72 1.75
N GLY A 156 -30.67 1.42 3.01
CA GLY A 156 -30.93 2.43 4.04
C GLY A 156 -32.26 3.14 3.87
N VAL A 157 -33.26 2.47 3.29
CA VAL A 157 -34.60 3.00 3.04
C VAL A 157 -35.66 2.17 3.76
N THR A 158 -36.89 2.68 3.83
CA THR A 158 -38.02 1.90 4.36
C THR A 158 -38.55 0.92 3.30
N ILE A 159 -39.19 -0.17 3.74
CA ILE A 159 -39.80 -1.16 2.83
C ILE A 159 -40.82 -0.48 1.90
N LYS A 160 -41.64 0.45 2.44
CA LYS A 160 -42.60 1.24 1.64
C LYS A 160 -41.92 2.10 0.57
N THR A 161 -40.74 2.64 0.87
CA THR A 161 -39.96 3.42 -0.10
C THR A 161 -39.43 2.53 -1.22
N LEU A 162 -38.97 1.32 -0.88
CA LEU A 162 -38.50 0.34 -1.85
C LEU A 162 -39.64 -0.13 -2.77
N GLU A 163 -40.80 -0.46 -2.20
CA GLU A 163 -42.02 -0.81 -2.95
C GLU A 163 -42.51 0.35 -3.83
N GLY A 164 -42.33 1.59 -3.36
CA GLY A 164 -42.72 2.81 -4.07
C GLY A 164 -41.87 3.13 -5.30
N TRP A 165 -40.72 2.46 -5.50
CA TRP A 165 -39.89 2.64 -6.71
C TRP A 165 -40.40 1.85 -7.92
N GLY A 166 -41.33 0.91 -7.73
CA GLY A 166 -41.85 0.07 -8.79
C GLY A 166 -40.80 -0.94 -9.27
N ASP A 167 -40.65 -1.08 -10.59
CA ASP A 167 -39.85 -2.16 -11.18
C ASP A 167 -38.33 -1.89 -11.15
N TYR A 168 -37.91 -0.61 -11.08
CA TYR A 168 -36.52 -0.21 -11.23
C TYR A 168 -36.00 0.66 -10.09
N LEU A 169 -34.74 0.44 -9.74
CA LEU A 169 -34.04 1.19 -8.72
C LEU A 169 -33.70 2.61 -9.22
N PRO A 170 -33.87 3.65 -8.40
CA PRO A 170 -33.40 4.99 -8.73
C PRO A 170 -31.88 5.06 -8.89
N GLU A 171 -31.40 5.90 -9.80
CA GLU A 171 -29.96 6.11 -10.09
C GLU A 171 -29.14 6.44 -8.85
N SER A 172 -29.70 7.25 -7.95
CA SER A 172 -29.04 7.65 -6.69
C SER A 172 -28.70 6.48 -5.77
N HIS A 173 -29.35 5.33 -5.95
CA HIS A 173 -29.16 4.13 -5.14
C HIS A 173 -28.42 3.00 -5.88
N GLU A 174 -28.16 3.13 -7.19
CA GLU A 174 -27.53 2.08 -7.99
C GLU A 174 -26.08 1.78 -7.55
N SER A 175 -25.27 2.80 -7.30
CA SER A 175 -23.88 2.62 -6.82
C SER A 175 -23.84 1.91 -5.47
N ARG A 176 -24.81 2.22 -4.59
CA ARG A 176 -24.95 1.54 -3.30
C ARG A 176 -25.40 0.10 -3.47
N ALA A 177 -26.35 -0.17 -4.36
CA ALA A 177 -26.81 -1.52 -4.69
C ALA A 177 -25.67 -2.40 -5.22
N GLN A 178 -24.80 -1.85 -6.09
CA GLN A 178 -23.62 -2.55 -6.57
C GLN A 178 -22.63 -2.88 -5.43
N LEU A 179 -22.41 -1.96 -4.50
CA LEU A 179 -21.51 -2.18 -3.36
C LEU A 179 -22.05 -3.25 -2.40
N VAL A 180 -23.32 -3.17 -2.00
CA VAL A 180 -23.90 -4.11 -1.02
C VAL A 180 -24.06 -5.53 -1.57
N THR A 181 -24.24 -5.67 -2.89
CA THR A 181 -24.28 -6.97 -3.56
C THR A 181 -22.90 -7.46 -4.00
N ALA A 182 -21.84 -6.72 -3.69
CA ALA A 182 -20.47 -6.91 -4.16
C ALA A 182 -20.37 -7.20 -5.66
N GLY A 183 -21.15 -6.48 -6.47
CA GLY A 183 -21.11 -6.55 -7.93
C GLY A 183 -22.03 -7.58 -8.57
N ALA A 184 -22.90 -8.27 -7.83
CA ALA A 184 -23.94 -9.11 -8.43
C ALA A 184 -24.99 -8.29 -9.21
N VAL A 185 -25.18 -7.01 -8.84
CA VAL A 185 -25.78 -6.01 -9.72
C VAL A 185 -24.76 -4.92 -10.05
N ARG A 186 -24.88 -4.31 -11.23
CA ARG A 186 -24.00 -3.21 -11.67
C ARG A 186 -24.80 -1.93 -11.84
N ALA A 187 -24.27 -0.84 -11.29
CA ALA A 187 -24.77 0.50 -11.54
C ALA A 187 -24.51 0.89 -12.99
N ARG A 188 -25.36 1.78 -13.53
CA ARG A 188 -25.10 2.39 -14.83
C ARG A 188 -23.85 3.25 -14.78
N LEU A 189 -23.15 3.34 -15.91
CA LEU A 189 -22.03 4.27 -16.04
C LEU A 189 -22.58 5.70 -16.01
N PRO A 190 -21.96 6.62 -15.26
CA PRO A 190 -22.33 8.03 -15.33
C PRO A 190 -22.11 8.51 -16.78
N ALA A 191 -23.13 9.17 -17.33
CA ALA A 191 -23.06 9.81 -18.65
C ALA A 191 -22.05 10.98 -18.66
#